data_AF-A0A4V3HXI6-F1
#
_entry.id   AF-A0A4V3HXI6-F1
#
_cell.length_a   1.000
_cell.length_b   1.000
_cell.length_c   1.000
_cell.angle_alpha   90.00
_cell.angle_beta   90.00
_cell.angle_gamma   90.00
#
_symmetry.space_group_name_H-M   'P 1'
#
loop_
_entity.id
_entity.type
_entity.pdbx_description
1 polymer ?
#
loop_
_entity_poly.entity_id
_entity_poly.type
_entity_poly.pdbx_seq_one_letter_code
_entity_poly.pdbx_strand_id
1 'polypeptide(L)'
;MPAITTDHNLSAENGPKVKLDMSVKTQDATIHTDLPSTADCASHLRLLENFVALRRSVELLAGEAHLTPEQAWNLYCKRAVSRFERWTADVQSGSTSSPSQQQPPLDVLMAWHALMLHPKAYARFIELGGPLGINGFEWSEVSSSVTTTATINLTAFLDLLEADGTLESLVTEAQQSTGVFTFKTPAGTTVFSYDLAAAIDRQFDFSTKMSRYAWLRSPTAEATLAQSVERYRNFFRLIAAHPGKVMVPTLDVDLVWHTHQLSPRRYRVYSKKTAGRLVDHDDDISSEALHELSTDMQQLWRDEFGSEYHVCLCWTCEGDRARVGPQLVDESLCAEERQGELLPLADLAFPRCEECGSHPETCCPPGDDGAGCGSGCGGGCGGGCGSCGAMK
;
A
#
# COMPACT_ATOMS: atom_id res chain seq x y z
N MET A 1 -0.29 -6.83 7.91
CA MET A 1 -1.16 -7.48 6.92
C MET A 1 -2.54 -7.54 7.56
N PRO A 2 -3.60 -7.13 6.88
CA PRO A 2 -4.91 -6.88 7.50
C PRO A 2 -5.85 -8.07 7.37
N ALA A 3 -6.88 -8.11 8.22
CA ALA A 3 -7.84 -9.21 8.24
C ALA A 3 -9.22 -8.75 8.77
N ILE A 4 -10.31 -9.36 8.31
CA ILE A 4 -11.68 -8.83 8.43
C ILE A 4 -12.41 -9.35 9.69
N THR A 5 -12.88 -8.50 10.61
CA THR A 5 -13.77 -8.92 11.73
C THR A 5 -15.24 -8.47 11.59
N THR A 6 -16.13 -9.19 12.27
CA THR A 6 -17.60 -9.17 12.17
C THR A 6 -18.27 -8.11 13.05
N ASP A 7 -19.32 -7.46 12.52
CA ASP A 7 -20.17 -6.49 13.23
C ASP A 7 -20.95 -7.12 14.41
N HIS A 8 -20.97 -6.40 15.54
CA HIS A 8 -21.92 -6.62 16.62
C HIS A 8 -23.32 -6.07 16.26
N ASN A 9 -24.32 -6.93 16.49
CA ASN A 9 -25.76 -6.69 16.39
C ASN A 9 -26.23 -5.32 16.94
N LEU A 10 -26.96 -4.56 16.12
CA LEU A 10 -27.96 -3.60 16.58
C LEU A 10 -29.32 -4.00 15.99
N SER A 11 -30.24 -4.35 16.89
CA SER A 11 -31.61 -4.76 16.61
C SER A 11 -32.38 -3.71 15.81
N ALA A 12 -32.92 -4.09 14.65
CA ALA A 12 -33.78 -3.24 13.84
C ALA A 12 -35.26 -3.51 14.17
N GLU A 13 -35.96 -2.49 14.68
CA GLU A 13 -37.42 -2.45 14.73
C GLU A 13 -38.01 -2.27 13.33
N ASN A 14 -39.16 -2.90 13.10
CA ASN A 14 -39.86 -3.03 11.84
C ASN A 14 -40.39 -1.68 11.28
N GLY A 15 -39.96 -1.33 10.06
CA GLY A 15 -40.56 -0.29 9.21
C GLY A 15 -40.85 -0.83 7.79
N PRO A 16 -41.83 -0.26 7.05
CA PRO A 16 -42.47 -0.93 5.93
C PRO A 16 -41.61 -0.99 4.66
N LYS A 17 -41.60 -2.18 4.05
CA LYS A 17 -40.89 -2.51 2.80
C LYS A 17 -41.47 -1.73 1.61
N VAL A 18 -40.69 -0.82 1.04
CA VAL A 18 -40.96 -0.24 -0.29
C VAL A 18 -40.31 -1.14 -1.35
N LYS A 19 -41.13 -1.68 -2.26
CA LYS A 19 -40.67 -2.46 -3.43
C LYS A 19 -40.06 -1.49 -4.45
N LEU A 20 -38.78 -1.68 -4.78
CA LEU A 20 -38.13 -1.01 -5.91
C LEU A 20 -38.25 -1.90 -7.15
N ASP A 21 -38.88 -1.33 -8.18
CA ASP A 21 -39.12 -1.91 -9.50
C ASP A 21 -37.81 -2.05 -10.28
N MET A 22 -37.56 -3.25 -10.81
CA MET A 22 -36.36 -3.59 -11.57
C MET A 22 -36.64 -3.48 -13.06
N SER A 23 -36.31 -2.32 -13.64
CA SER A 23 -36.08 -2.22 -15.08
C SER A 23 -35.07 -1.13 -15.38
N VAL A 24 -33.81 -1.52 -15.50
CA VAL A 24 -32.77 -0.70 -16.11
C VAL A 24 -32.51 -1.27 -17.50
N LYS A 25 -32.92 -0.49 -18.50
CA LYS A 25 -32.54 -0.71 -19.90
C LYS A 25 -31.05 -0.42 -20.03
N THR A 26 -30.33 -1.40 -20.57
CA THR A 26 -28.92 -1.33 -20.94
C THR A 26 -28.70 -0.29 -22.05
N GLN A 27 -27.79 0.66 -21.81
CA GLN A 27 -27.13 1.47 -22.84
C GLN A 27 -25.62 1.48 -22.59
N ASP A 28 -24.89 1.56 -23.69
CA ASP A 28 -23.58 0.98 -23.99
C ASP A 28 -22.32 1.68 -23.42
N ALA A 29 -21.28 0.86 -23.25
CA ALA A 29 -19.86 1.05 -23.57
C ALA A 29 -19.03 2.21 -22.97
N THR A 30 -18.62 2.05 -21.71
CA THR A 30 -17.18 1.96 -21.36
C THR A 30 -17.03 0.77 -20.42
N ILE A 31 -16.23 -0.24 -20.77
CA ILE A 31 -15.88 -1.31 -19.82
C ILE A 31 -14.88 -0.69 -18.84
N HIS A 32 -15.37 0.04 -17.84
CA HIS A 32 -14.59 0.25 -16.64
C HIS A 32 -14.44 -1.13 -16.01
N THR A 33 -13.24 -1.71 -16.11
CA THR A 33 -12.95 -2.98 -15.47
C THR A 33 -13.20 -2.84 -13.98
N ASP A 34 -13.96 -3.77 -13.39
CA ASP A 34 -14.27 -3.75 -11.96
C ASP A 34 -13.02 -3.86 -11.07
N LEU A 35 -11.91 -4.36 -11.62
CA LEU A 35 -10.63 -4.55 -10.95
C LEU A 35 -9.60 -3.49 -11.36
N PRO A 36 -8.60 -3.21 -10.50
CA PRO A 36 -7.43 -2.41 -10.87
C PRO A 36 -6.71 -2.99 -12.08
N SER A 37 -6.20 -2.11 -12.94
CA SER A 37 -5.33 -2.51 -14.05
C SER A 37 -3.88 -2.75 -13.57
N THR A 38 -3.05 -3.41 -14.38
CA THR A 38 -1.61 -3.52 -14.09
C THR A 38 -0.95 -2.14 -14.07
N ALA A 39 -1.41 -1.20 -14.90
CA ALA A 39 -0.96 0.18 -14.89
C ALA A 39 -1.34 0.90 -13.57
N ASP A 40 -2.56 0.70 -13.05
CA ASP A 40 -3.00 1.26 -11.76
C ASP A 40 -2.04 0.77 -10.65
N CYS A 41 -1.75 -0.53 -10.61
CA CYS A 41 -0.84 -1.11 -9.61
C CYS A 41 0.61 -0.61 -9.78
N ALA A 42 1.09 -0.45 -11.02
CA ALA A 42 2.41 0.10 -11.28
C ALA A 42 2.53 1.56 -10.83
N SER A 43 1.51 2.38 -11.09
CA SER A 43 1.44 3.76 -10.61
C SER A 43 1.39 3.82 -9.08
N HIS A 44 0.64 2.91 -8.46
CA HIS A 44 0.62 2.81 -7.01
C HIS A 44 1.99 2.42 -6.43
N LEU A 45 2.70 1.45 -7.01
CA LEU A 45 4.07 1.13 -6.60
C LEU A 45 5.01 2.34 -6.65
N ARG A 46 4.92 3.16 -7.71
CA ARG A 46 5.72 4.40 -7.82
C ARG A 46 5.41 5.36 -6.68
N LEU A 47 4.13 5.51 -6.33
CA LEU A 47 3.73 6.35 -5.20
C LEU A 47 4.26 5.82 -3.86
N LEU A 48 4.24 4.50 -3.65
CA LEU A 48 4.80 3.88 -2.44
C LEU A 48 6.32 4.10 -2.33
N GLU A 49 7.05 3.97 -3.45
CA GLU A 49 8.49 4.28 -3.50
C GLU A 49 8.77 5.75 -3.15
N ASN A 50 7.89 6.65 -3.56
CA ASN A 50 7.97 8.08 -3.21
C ASN A 50 7.76 8.31 -1.71
N PHE A 51 6.80 7.62 -1.08
CA PHE A 51 6.61 7.69 0.37
C PHE A 51 7.84 7.15 1.11
N VAL A 52 8.42 6.03 0.66
CA VAL A 52 9.66 5.46 1.22
C VAL A 52 10.83 6.44 1.13
N ALA A 53 11.05 7.04 -0.03
CA ALA A 53 12.08 8.06 -0.22
C ALA A 53 11.83 9.28 0.67
N LEU A 54 10.57 9.72 0.80
CA LEU A 54 10.19 10.86 1.62
C LEU A 54 10.55 10.65 3.09
N ARG A 55 10.17 9.51 3.69
CA ARG A 55 10.56 9.20 5.08
C ARG A 55 12.06 9.17 5.24
N ARG A 56 12.78 8.56 4.29
CA ARG A 56 14.24 8.50 4.37
C ARG A 56 14.86 9.89 4.40
N SER A 57 14.35 10.82 3.59
CA SER A 57 14.81 12.21 3.60
C SER A 57 14.50 12.91 4.94
N VAL A 58 13.32 12.69 5.52
CA VAL A 58 12.97 13.20 6.86
C VAL A 58 13.92 12.65 7.93
N GLU A 59 14.21 11.36 7.91
CA GLU A 59 15.11 10.69 8.85
C GLU A 59 16.55 11.19 8.74
N LEU A 60 17.02 11.50 7.53
CA LEU A 60 18.36 12.07 7.29
C LEU A 60 18.48 13.50 7.83
N LEU A 61 17.43 14.32 7.69
CA LEU A 61 17.40 15.69 8.23
C LEU A 61 17.13 15.77 9.74
N ALA A 62 16.76 14.66 10.38
CA ALA A 62 16.46 14.64 11.82
C ALA A 62 17.61 15.21 12.66
N GLY A 63 18.86 14.93 12.26
CA GLY A 63 20.06 15.43 12.94
C GLY A 63 20.20 16.96 12.91
N GLU A 64 19.79 17.61 11.81
CA GLU A 64 19.82 19.08 11.67
C GLU A 64 18.80 19.75 12.59
N ALA A 65 17.70 19.06 12.88
CA ALA A 65 16.67 19.51 13.81
C ALA A 65 16.93 19.11 15.28
N HIS A 66 18.06 18.45 15.59
CA HIS A 66 18.34 17.86 16.91
C HIS A 66 17.27 16.85 17.39
N LEU A 67 16.69 16.09 16.46
CA LEU A 67 15.66 15.08 16.73
C LEU A 67 16.19 13.66 16.43
N THR A 68 15.57 12.65 17.02
CA THR A 68 15.75 11.28 16.52
C THR A 68 15.00 11.08 15.20
N PRO A 69 15.40 10.12 14.34
CA PRO A 69 14.68 9.81 13.10
C PRO A 69 13.18 9.54 13.31
N GLU A 70 12.84 8.79 14.37
CA GLU A 70 11.46 8.48 14.75
C GLU A 70 10.67 9.73 15.17
N GLN A 71 11.28 10.62 15.96
CA GLN A 71 10.66 11.87 16.36
C GLN A 71 10.42 12.79 15.16
N ALA A 72 11.40 12.90 14.25
CA ALA A 72 11.28 13.68 13.03
C ALA A 72 10.15 13.15 12.14
N TRP A 73 10.06 11.83 11.98
CA TRP A 73 8.98 11.20 11.22
C TRP A 73 7.59 11.42 11.85
N ASN A 74 7.48 11.28 13.17
CA ASN A 74 6.23 11.53 13.88
C ASN A 74 5.73 12.97 13.71
N LEU A 75 6.63 13.95 13.83
CA LEU A 75 6.32 15.36 13.60
C LEU A 75 5.93 15.61 12.14
N TYR A 76 6.63 14.99 11.20
CA TYR A 76 6.31 15.10 9.78
C TYR A 76 4.89 14.58 9.48
N CYS A 77 4.52 13.42 10.01
CA CYS A 77 3.17 12.87 9.87
C CYS A 77 2.10 13.80 10.45
N LYS A 78 2.32 14.35 11.65
CA LYS A 78 1.41 15.32 12.27
C LYS A 78 1.22 16.57 11.42
N ARG A 79 2.29 17.06 10.81
CA ARG A 79 2.26 18.19 9.88
C ARG A 79 1.51 17.86 8.59
N ALA A 80 1.77 16.69 8.01
CA ALA A 80 1.06 16.21 6.82
C ALA A 80 -0.47 16.18 7.07
N VAL A 81 -0.90 15.72 8.25
CA VAL A 81 -2.30 15.74 8.67
C VAL A 81 -2.85 17.16 8.80
N SER A 82 -2.12 18.09 9.42
CA SER A 82 -2.52 19.52 9.50
C SER A 82 -2.71 20.13 8.11
N ARG A 83 -1.77 19.88 7.18
CA ARG A 83 -1.85 20.36 5.80
C ARG A 83 -3.04 19.72 5.06
N PHE A 84 -3.30 18.44 5.30
CA PHE A 84 -4.45 17.74 4.73
C PHE A 84 -5.79 18.27 5.25
N GLU A 85 -5.90 18.61 6.54
CA GLU A 85 -7.08 19.29 7.10
C GLU A 85 -7.32 20.64 6.42
N ARG A 86 -6.28 21.46 6.30
CA ARG A 86 -6.36 22.78 5.63
C ARG A 86 -6.75 22.64 4.17
N TRP A 87 -6.09 21.75 3.44
CA TRP A 87 -6.41 21.48 2.04
C TRP A 87 -7.86 21.00 1.86
N THR A 88 -8.34 20.10 2.73
CA THR A 88 -9.73 19.64 2.70
C THR A 88 -10.73 20.78 2.93
N ALA A 89 -10.44 21.70 3.87
CA ALA A 89 -11.26 22.88 4.11
C ALA A 89 -11.23 23.88 2.94
N ASP A 90 -10.09 24.03 2.27
CA ASP A 90 -9.96 24.86 1.07
C ASP A 90 -10.79 24.29 -0.10
N VAL A 91 -10.80 22.96 -0.27
CA VAL A 91 -11.66 22.30 -1.27
C VAL A 91 -13.13 22.50 -0.91
N GLN A 92 -13.50 22.38 0.37
CA GLN A 92 -14.89 22.59 0.84
C GLN A 92 -15.39 24.02 0.58
N SER A 93 -14.52 25.02 0.76
CA SER A 93 -14.85 26.43 0.53
C SER A 93 -14.79 26.84 -0.95
N GLY A 94 -14.26 25.98 -1.83
CA GLY A 94 -14.00 26.29 -3.23
C GLY A 94 -12.81 27.24 -3.42
N SER A 95 -11.97 27.41 -2.40
CA SER A 95 -10.77 28.26 -2.44
C SER A 95 -9.62 27.61 -3.22
N THR A 96 -9.61 26.29 -3.28
CA THR A 96 -8.69 25.52 -4.12
C THR A 96 -9.47 24.60 -5.05
N SER A 97 -8.84 24.21 -6.15
CA SER A 97 -9.45 23.32 -7.13
C SER A 97 -9.65 21.91 -6.57
N SER A 98 -10.65 21.21 -7.11
CA SER A 98 -10.94 19.81 -6.76
C SER A 98 -9.69 18.92 -6.90
N PRO A 99 -9.58 17.82 -6.15
CA PRO A 99 -8.49 16.85 -6.34
C PRO A 99 -8.35 16.35 -7.80
N SER A 100 -9.43 16.41 -8.58
CA SER A 100 -9.47 16.08 -10.01
C SER A 100 -8.96 17.17 -10.95
N GLN A 101 -8.43 18.28 -10.42
CA GLN A 101 -7.99 19.45 -11.19
C GLN A 101 -6.57 19.87 -10.80
N GLN A 102 -6.20 19.70 -9.54
CA GLN A 102 -4.85 19.94 -9.06
C GLN A 102 -4.50 18.92 -7.98
N GLN A 103 -3.41 18.19 -8.22
CA GLN A 103 -2.91 17.20 -7.28
C GLN A 103 -2.32 17.92 -6.06
N PRO A 104 -2.64 17.46 -4.83
CA PRO A 104 -2.04 18.03 -3.63
C PRO A 104 -0.54 17.67 -3.52
N PRO A 105 0.22 18.40 -2.68
CA PRO A 105 1.60 18.05 -2.35
C PRO A 105 1.74 16.61 -1.83
N LEU A 106 2.92 16.01 -1.96
CA LEU A 106 3.16 14.58 -1.68
C LEU A 106 2.78 14.17 -0.25
N ASP A 107 2.97 15.05 0.75
CA ASP A 107 2.62 14.79 2.14
C ASP A 107 1.11 14.78 2.40
N VAL A 108 0.39 15.71 1.79
CA VAL A 108 -1.07 15.76 1.78
C VAL A 108 -1.63 14.55 1.03
N LEU A 109 -0.99 14.15 -0.08
CA LEU A 109 -1.34 12.95 -0.83
C LEU A 109 -1.14 11.66 -0.01
N MET A 110 -0.07 11.58 0.77
CA MET A 110 0.19 10.48 1.71
C MET A 110 -0.90 10.38 2.79
N ALA A 111 -1.31 11.51 3.35
CA ALA A 111 -2.43 11.55 4.30
C ALA A 111 -3.75 11.11 3.64
N TRP A 112 -4.04 11.58 2.43
CA TRP A 112 -5.25 11.16 1.71
C TRP A 112 -5.25 9.67 1.35
N HIS A 113 -4.09 9.15 0.90
CA HIS A 113 -3.86 7.72 0.65
C HIS A 113 -4.17 6.89 1.89
N ALA A 114 -3.57 7.21 3.03
CA ALA A 114 -3.78 6.48 4.28
C ALA A 114 -5.25 6.48 4.74
N LEU A 115 -5.99 7.59 4.53
CA LEU A 115 -7.41 7.64 4.86
C LEU A 115 -8.26 6.72 3.96
N MET A 116 -7.96 6.67 2.66
CA MET A 116 -8.69 5.82 1.70
C MET A 116 -8.44 4.33 1.91
N LEU A 117 -7.27 3.95 2.43
CA LEU A 117 -6.95 2.57 2.80
C LEU A 117 -7.71 2.06 4.02
N HIS A 118 -8.56 2.89 4.64
CA HIS A 118 -9.58 2.46 5.59
C HIS A 118 -10.99 2.70 4.99
N PRO A 119 -11.57 1.74 4.25
CA PRO A 119 -12.76 1.97 3.41
C PRO A 119 -13.99 2.42 4.19
N LYS A 120 -14.20 1.88 5.40
CA LYS A 120 -15.31 2.32 6.27
C LYS A 120 -15.12 3.75 6.78
N ALA A 121 -13.91 4.11 7.23
CA ALA A 121 -13.61 5.46 7.70
C ALA A 121 -13.76 6.48 6.57
N TYR A 122 -13.23 6.19 5.38
CA TYR A 122 -13.38 7.05 4.21
C TYR A 122 -14.84 7.17 3.76
N ALA A 123 -15.59 6.06 3.70
CA ALA A 123 -17.01 6.09 3.37
C ALA A 123 -17.80 6.95 4.37
N ARG A 124 -17.49 6.84 5.67
CA ARG A 124 -18.11 7.65 6.72
C ARG A 124 -17.78 9.14 6.57
N PHE A 125 -16.53 9.48 6.27
CA PHE A 125 -16.11 10.85 5.99
C PHE A 125 -16.90 11.46 4.82
N ILE A 126 -17.05 10.72 3.72
CA ILE A 126 -17.84 11.18 2.56
C ILE A 126 -19.34 11.30 2.90
N GLU A 127 -19.91 10.33 3.62
CA GLU A 127 -21.32 10.37 4.05
C GLU A 127 -21.64 11.58 4.95
N LEU A 128 -20.63 12.07 5.69
CA LEU A 128 -20.74 13.27 6.52
C LEU A 128 -20.51 14.58 5.75
N GLY A 129 -20.31 14.52 4.43
CA GLY A 129 -20.14 15.69 3.56
C GLY A 129 -18.69 16.04 3.25
N GLY A 130 -17.75 15.11 3.42
CA GLY A 130 -16.35 15.29 3.02
C GLY A 130 -16.22 15.65 1.53
N PRO A 131 -15.42 16.68 1.16
CA PRO A 131 -15.43 17.27 -0.17
C PRO A 131 -14.57 16.54 -1.21
N LEU A 132 -13.86 15.46 -0.82
CA LEU A 132 -12.86 14.79 -1.68
C LEU A 132 -13.45 13.82 -2.70
N GLY A 133 -14.75 13.52 -2.59
CA GLY A 133 -15.46 12.62 -3.51
C GLY A 133 -15.08 11.15 -3.38
N ILE A 134 -15.65 10.33 -4.27
CA ILE A 134 -15.55 8.85 -4.24
C ILE A 134 -14.79 8.24 -5.42
N ASN A 135 -14.30 9.07 -6.35
CA ASN A 135 -13.56 8.59 -7.51
C ASN A 135 -12.13 8.18 -7.13
N GLY A 136 -11.57 8.79 -6.07
CA GLY A 136 -10.25 8.48 -5.56
C GLY A 136 -9.14 9.08 -6.43
N PHE A 137 -8.03 8.37 -6.60
CA PHE A 137 -6.90 8.83 -7.40
C PHE A 137 -7.13 8.61 -8.91
N GLU A 138 -6.91 9.67 -9.70
CA GLU A 138 -6.76 9.57 -11.15
C GLU A 138 -5.28 9.23 -11.46
N TRP A 139 -4.99 7.93 -11.64
CA TRP A 139 -3.60 7.43 -11.74
C TRP A 139 -2.77 8.07 -12.86
N SER A 140 -3.40 8.53 -13.95
CA SER A 140 -2.72 9.27 -15.01
C SER A 140 -2.09 10.57 -14.50
N GLU A 141 -2.77 11.28 -13.61
CA GLU A 141 -2.30 12.53 -13.02
C GLU A 141 -1.22 12.24 -11.98
N VAL A 142 -1.47 11.28 -11.09
CA VAL A 142 -0.50 10.84 -10.07
C VAL A 142 0.82 10.43 -10.71
N SER A 143 0.76 9.67 -11.80
CA SER A 143 1.97 9.22 -12.51
C SER A 143 2.75 10.39 -13.10
N SER A 144 2.07 11.39 -13.67
CA SER A 144 2.72 12.55 -14.28
C SER A 144 3.47 13.42 -13.26
N SER A 145 2.91 13.58 -12.06
CA SER A 145 3.53 14.37 -10.97
C SER A 145 4.64 13.61 -10.24
N VAL A 146 4.55 12.28 -10.21
CA VAL A 146 5.55 11.39 -9.62
C VAL A 146 6.73 11.13 -10.59
N THR A 147 6.67 11.61 -11.83
CA THR A 147 7.70 11.37 -12.88
C THR A 147 9.02 12.14 -12.65
N THR A 148 9.22 12.81 -11.52
CA THR A 148 10.51 13.48 -11.20
C THR A 148 11.27 12.84 -10.04
N THR A 149 11.04 11.56 -9.73
CA THR A 149 11.82 10.87 -8.70
C THR A 149 12.78 9.84 -9.29
N ALA A 150 13.70 10.34 -10.11
CA ALA A 150 15.05 9.77 -10.16
C ALA A 150 15.92 10.30 -9.00
N THR A 151 15.49 11.31 -8.24
CA THR A 151 16.11 11.70 -6.96
C THR A 151 15.28 12.85 -6.39
N ILE A 152 14.46 12.62 -5.35
CA ILE A 152 14.29 13.71 -4.38
C ILE A 152 15.61 13.70 -3.62
N ASN A 153 16.63 14.37 -4.18
CA ASN A 153 17.86 14.56 -3.44
C ASN A 153 17.56 15.46 -2.23
N LEU A 154 18.44 15.41 -1.22
CA LEU A 154 18.28 16.18 0.01
C LEU A 154 17.97 17.66 -0.28
N THR A 155 18.59 18.21 -1.34
CA THR A 155 18.38 19.59 -1.80
C THR A 155 16.95 19.85 -2.28
N ALA A 156 16.38 18.99 -3.11
CA ALA A 156 14.99 19.13 -3.57
C ALA A 156 13.99 18.97 -2.41
N PHE A 157 14.31 18.14 -1.42
CA PHE A 157 13.50 18.03 -0.21
C PHE A 157 13.60 19.27 0.68
N LEU A 158 14.81 19.81 0.85
CA LEU A 158 15.04 21.07 1.56
C LEU A 158 14.34 22.22 0.85
N ASP A 159 14.37 22.31 -0.48
CA ASP A 159 13.64 23.32 -1.25
C ASP A 159 12.12 23.22 -1.02
N LEU A 160 11.57 22.00 -0.92
CA LEU A 160 10.15 21.78 -0.58
C LEU A 160 9.82 22.19 0.86
N LEU A 161 10.74 21.92 1.81
CA LEU A 161 10.57 22.33 3.21
C LEU A 161 10.72 23.85 3.37
N GLU A 162 11.72 24.45 2.74
CA GLU A 162 12.01 25.90 2.77
C GLU A 162 10.90 26.71 2.09
N ALA A 163 10.31 26.19 1.01
CA ALA A 163 9.12 26.79 0.40
C ALA A 163 7.93 26.86 1.38
N ASP A 164 7.90 25.99 2.38
CA ASP A 164 6.86 25.93 3.41
C ASP A 164 7.25 26.68 4.71
N GLY A 165 8.48 27.17 4.86
CA GLY A 165 8.95 27.94 6.01
C GLY A 165 10.31 27.49 6.58
N THR A 166 10.73 28.07 7.70
CA THR A 166 11.97 27.64 8.39
C THR A 166 11.75 26.31 9.12
N LEU A 167 12.79 25.47 9.21
CA LEU A 167 12.74 24.19 9.92
C LEU A 167 12.15 24.32 11.34
N GLU A 168 12.51 25.38 12.07
CA GLU A 168 11.98 25.69 13.40
C GLU A 168 10.47 25.98 13.41
N SER A 169 9.99 26.74 12.42
CA SER A 169 8.56 27.02 12.24
C SER A 169 7.79 25.75 11.92
N LEU A 170 8.35 24.87 11.09
CA LEU A 170 7.74 23.59 10.71
C LEU A 170 7.64 22.63 11.89
N VAL A 171 8.70 22.55 12.70
CA VAL A 171 8.71 21.76 13.95
C VAL A 171 7.67 22.30 14.93
N THR A 172 7.56 23.62 15.06
CA THR A 172 6.57 24.26 15.96
C THR A 172 5.14 23.96 15.51
N GLU A 173 4.85 24.06 14.21
CA GLU A 173 3.52 23.69 13.66
C GLU A 173 3.20 22.22 13.93
N ALA A 174 4.17 21.33 13.67
CA ALA A 174 4.02 19.89 13.89
C ALA A 174 3.74 19.54 15.36
N GLN A 175 4.37 20.24 16.31
CA GLN A 175 4.15 20.05 17.75
C GLN A 175 2.75 20.46 18.22
N GLN A 176 2.11 21.40 17.52
CA GLN A 176 0.75 21.85 17.83
C GLN A 176 -0.31 20.91 17.24
N SER A 177 0.04 20.13 16.22
CA SER A 177 -0.84 19.15 15.60
C SER A 177 -0.93 17.87 16.44
N THR A 178 -2.14 17.37 16.62
CA THR A 178 -2.39 16.10 17.33
C THR A 178 -2.11 14.89 16.44
N GLY A 179 -2.08 15.05 15.12
CA GLY A 179 -2.04 13.94 14.16
C GLY A 179 -3.40 13.29 13.90
N VAL A 180 -4.46 13.73 14.60
CA VAL A 180 -5.84 13.30 14.37
C VAL A 180 -6.47 14.22 13.32
N PHE A 181 -6.87 13.65 12.20
CA PHE A 181 -7.65 14.35 11.19
C PHE A 181 -9.08 14.56 11.69
N THR A 182 -9.56 15.79 11.62
CA THR A 182 -10.90 16.20 12.01
C THR A 182 -11.62 16.90 10.87
N PHE A 183 -12.86 16.48 10.61
CA PHE A 183 -13.73 17.18 9.68
C PHE A 183 -14.85 17.89 10.45
N LYS A 184 -15.04 19.17 10.12
CA LYS A 184 -15.98 20.07 10.80
C LYS A 184 -17.07 20.52 9.85
N THR A 185 -18.27 20.71 10.39
CA THR A 185 -19.36 21.40 9.68
C THR A 185 -19.03 22.89 9.49
N PRO A 186 -19.74 23.60 8.60
CA PRO A 186 -19.62 25.06 8.49
C PRO A 186 -19.88 25.82 9.81
N ALA A 187 -20.63 25.21 10.74
CA ALA A 187 -20.86 25.74 12.09
C ALA A 187 -19.69 25.51 13.08
N GLY A 188 -18.61 24.84 12.63
CA GLY A 188 -17.42 24.55 13.44
C GLY A 188 -17.50 23.27 14.28
N THR A 189 -18.62 22.53 14.24
CA THR A 189 -18.77 21.27 14.98
C THR A 189 -18.02 20.13 14.30
N THR A 190 -17.13 19.47 15.03
CA THR A 190 -16.45 18.24 14.57
C THR A 190 -17.46 17.10 14.41
N VAL A 191 -17.50 16.51 13.22
CA VAL A 191 -18.43 15.40 12.87
C VAL A 191 -17.70 14.10 12.53
N PHE A 192 -16.39 14.17 12.27
CA PHE A 192 -15.54 13.03 11.99
C PHE A 192 -14.16 13.26 12.59
N SER A 193 -13.56 12.19 13.11
CA SER A 193 -12.19 12.17 13.61
C SER A 193 -11.54 10.84 13.28
N TYR A 194 -10.29 10.85 12.86
CA TYR A 194 -9.52 9.64 12.56
C TYR A 194 -8.04 9.88 12.85
N ASP A 195 -7.37 8.97 13.56
CA ASP A 195 -5.94 9.08 13.85
C ASP A 195 -5.12 8.77 12.58
N LEU A 196 -4.98 9.82 11.77
CA LEU A 196 -4.43 9.72 10.44
C LEU A 196 -2.90 9.65 10.47
N ALA A 197 -2.25 10.26 11.47
CA ALA A 197 -0.81 10.11 11.66
C ALA A 197 -0.44 8.66 12.01
N ALA A 198 -1.19 8.02 12.90
CA ALA A 198 -0.98 6.59 13.18
C ALA A 198 -1.27 5.71 11.96
N ALA A 199 -2.29 6.04 11.16
CA ALA A 199 -2.59 5.31 9.93
C ALA A 199 -1.47 5.45 8.88
N ILE A 200 -0.92 6.65 8.68
CA ILE A 200 0.25 6.86 7.79
C ILE A 200 1.40 5.95 8.21
N ASP A 201 1.70 5.87 9.52
CA ASP A 201 2.81 5.07 10.03
C ASP A 201 2.58 3.55 9.82
N ARG A 202 1.37 3.04 10.11
CA ARG A 202 1.01 1.63 9.86
C ARG A 202 1.15 1.23 8.39
N GLN A 203 0.78 2.12 7.47
CA GLN A 203 0.89 1.86 6.02
C GLN A 203 2.34 1.95 5.50
N PHE A 204 3.26 2.49 6.30
CA PHE A 204 4.65 2.66 5.90
C PHE A 204 5.42 1.33 5.85
N ASP A 205 5.11 0.40 6.75
CA ASP A 205 5.69 -0.94 6.74
C ASP A 205 5.37 -1.68 5.45
N PHE A 206 4.13 -1.53 4.96
CA PHE A 206 3.72 -2.08 3.67
C PHE A 206 4.49 -1.44 2.52
N SER A 207 4.56 -0.10 2.49
CA SER A 207 5.29 0.66 1.47
C SER A 207 6.76 0.26 1.38
N THR A 208 7.40 0.06 2.54
CA THR A 208 8.80 -0.39 2.65
C THR A 208 8.97 -1.80 2.12
N LYS A 209 8.08 -2.73 2.49
CA LYS A 209 8.09 -4.11 1.97
C LYS A 209 7.93 -4.13 0.45
N MET A 210 6.99 -3.38 -0.12
CA MET A 210 6.80 -3.31 -1.57
C MET A 210 8.03 -2.76 -2.29
N SER A 211 8.63 -1.69 -1.76
CA SER A 211 9.80 -1.05 -2.36
C SER A 211 11.03 -1.98 -2.40
N ARG A 212 11.17 -2.88 -1.42
CA ARG A 212 12.24 -3.91 -1.38
C ARG A 212 12.19 -4.87 -2.56
N TYR A 213 10.99 -5.19 -3.05
CA TYR A 213 10.85 -6.09 -4.19
C TYR A 213 11.20 -5.43 -5.52
N ALA A 214 11.22 -4.10 -5.59
CA ALA A 214 11.65 -3.35 -6.76
C ALA A 214 10.98 -3.77 -8.09
N TRP A 215 9.74 -4.29 -8.05
CA TRP A 215 9.11 -4.90 -9.23
C TRP A 215 9.06 -4.00 -10.46
N LEU A 216 8.97 -2.68 -10.30
CA LEU A 216 8.95 -1.73 -11.42
C LEU A 216 10.23 -1.75 -12.26
N ARG A 217 11.34 -2.16 -11.66
CA ARG A 217 12.65 -2.28 -12.31
C ARG A 217 12.88 -3.69 -12.87
N SER A 218 11.98 -4.65 -12.58
CA SER A 218 12.09 -6.04 -13.00
C SER A 218 11.70 -6.23 -14.48
N PRO A 219 12.39 -7.09 -15.25
CA PRO A 219 11.96 -7.44 -16.61
C PRO A 219 10.61 -8.15 -16.65
N THR A 220 10.08 -8.61 -15.51
CA THR A 220 8.81 -9.35 -15.40
C THR A 220 7.69 -8.53 -14.78
N ALA A 221 7.89 -7.23 -14.53
CA ALA A 221 6.96 -6.35 -13.80
C ALA A 221 5.49 -6.51 -14.24
N GLU A 222 5.24 -6.47 -15.55
CA GLU A 222 3.90 -6.58 -16.11
C GLU A 222 3.26 -7.95 -15.82
N ALA A 223 4.02 -9.04 -16.00
CA ALA A 223 3.55 -10.38 -15.72
C ALA A 223 3.29 -10.60 -14.23
N THR A 224 4.19 -10.12 -13.36
CA THR A 224 4.03 -10.15 -11.90
C THR A 224 2.74 -9.45 -11.50
N LEU A 225 2.53 -8.21 -11.94
CA LEU A 225 1.33 -7.44 -11.60
C LEU A 225 0.05 -8.07 -12.16
N ALA A 226 0.08 -8.62 -13.36
CA ALA A 226 -1.06 -9.33 -13.94
C ALA A 226 -1.43 -10.56 -13.10
N GLN A 227 -0.44 -11.32 -12.64
CA GLN A 227 -0.65 -12.47 -11.77
C GLN A 227 -1.20 -12.05 -10.40
N SER A 228 -0.69 -10.96 -9.81
CA SER A 228 -1.21 -10.41 -8.56
C SER A 228 -2.68 -10.02 -8.67
N VAL A 229 -3.11 -9.43 -9.80
CA VAL A 229 -4.50 -9.06 -10.05
C VAL A 229 -5.41 -10.29 -10.12
N GLU A 230 -4.96 -11.37 -10.76
CA GLU A 230 -5.74 -12.62 -10.80
C GLU A 230 -5.78 -13.30 -9.42
N ARG A 231 -4.68 -13.29 -8.66
CA ARG A 231 -4.66 -13.78 -7.28
C ARG A 231 -5.60 -12.97 -6.38
N TYR A 232 -5.65 -11.65 -6.55
CA TYR A 232 -6.62 -10.79 -5.85
C TYR A 232 -8.07 -11.09 -6.22
N ARG A 233 -8.35 -11.40 -7.48
CA ARG A 233 -9.68 -11.87 -7.89
C ARG A 233 -10.08 -13.14 -7.16
N ASN A 234 -9.17 -14.11 -7.08
CA ASN A 234 -9.37 -15.37 -6.35
C ASN A 234 -9.51 -15.15 -4.84
N PHE A 235 -8.75 -14.22 -4.28
CA PHE A 235 -8.89 -13.80 -2.89
C PHE A 235 -10.32 -13.33 -2.57
N PHE A 236 -10.92 -12.50 -3.42
CA PHE A 236 -12.31 -12.07 -3.25
C PHE A 236 -13.34 -13.20 -3.40
N ARG A 237 -13.06 -14.21 -4.24
CA ARG A 237 -13.89 -15.42 -4.34
C ARG A 237 -13.86 -16.20 -3.01
N LEU A 238 -12.69 -16.37 -2.39
CA LEU A 238 -12.58 -17.01 -1.08
C LEU A 238 -13.33 -16.24 0.01
N ILE A 239 -13.21 -14.90 0.05
CA ILE A 239 -13.98 -14.08 1.00
C ILE A 239 -15.49 -14.29 0.84
N ALA A 240 -15.97 -14.38 -0.40
CA ALA A 240 -17.38 -14.61 -0.70
C ALA A 240 -17.83 -16.03 -0.31
N ALA A 241 -16.98 -17.05 -0.53
CA ALA A 241 -17.26 -18.44 -0.20
C ALA A 241 -17.26 -18.73 1.31
N HIS A 242 -16.53 -17.94 2.10
CA HIS A 242 -16.37 -18.13 3.54
C HIS A 242 -16.79 -16.90 4.35
N PRO A 243 -18.09 -16.55 4.36
CA PRO A 243 -18.58 -15.41 5.12
C PRO A 243 -18.27 -15.58 6.62
N GLY A 244 -17.74 -14.52 7.24
CA GLY A 244 -17.39 -14.51 8.66
C GLY A 244 -15.99 -15.04 8.98
N LYS A 245 -15.27 -15.64 8.02
CA LYS A 245 -13.85 -15.92 8.18
C LYS A 245 -13.00 -14.69 7.91
N VAL A 246 -12.02 -14.50 8.78
CA VAL A 246 -11.01 -13.47 8.67
C VAL A 246 -9.97 -13.93 7.63
N MET A 247 -9.78 -13.18 6.54
CA MET A 247 -8.84 -13.53 5.46
C MET A 247 -7.68 -12.54 5.44
N VAL A 248 -6.44 -13.05 5.32
CA VAL A 248 -5.20 -12.25 5.33
C VAL A 248 -4.54 -12.30 3.95
N PRO A 249 -4.43 -11.19 3.19
CA PRO A 249 -3.86 -11.20 1.85
C PRO A 249 -2.35 -11.51 1.88
N THR A 250 -1.79 -12.09 0.82
CA THR A 250 -0.34 -12.09 0.58
C THR A 250 0.09 -10.70 0.11
N LEU A 251 1.39 -10.40 0.14
CA LEU A 251 1.90 -9.07 -0.17
C LEU A 251 1.48 -8.56 -1.56
N ASP A 252 1.50 -9.44 -2.57
CA ASP A 252 1.07 -9.17 -3.93
C ASP A 252 -0.45 -8.91 -4.04
N VAL A 253 -1.25 -9.68 -3.30
CA VAL A 253 -2.71 -9.52 -3.23
C VAL A 253 -3.07 -8.23 -2.50
N ASP A 254 -2.35 -7.89 -1.43
CA ASP A 254 -2.56 -6.69 -0.63
C ASP A 254 -2.22 -5.43 -1.44
N LEU A 255 -1.19 -5.45 -2.29
CA LEU A 255 -0.92 -4.37 -3.25
C LEU A 255 -2.14 -4.08 -4.11
N VAL A 256 -2.70 -5.10 -4.76
CA VAL A 256 -3.87 -4.90 -5.63
C VAL A 256 -5.08 -4.46 -4.82
N TRP A 257 -5.24 -4.98 -3.60
CA TRP A 257 -6.31 -4.57 -2.71
C TRP A 257 -6.21 -3.09 -2.34
N HIS A 258 -5.04 -2.62 -1.90
CA HIS A 258 -4.81 -1.20 -1.61
C HIS A 258 -5.08 -0.35 -2.86
N THR A 259 -4.53 -0.74 -4.03
CA THR A 259 -4.78 -0.04 -5.30
C THR A 259 -6.27 0.08 -5.61
N HIS A 260 -7.05 -0.97 -5.31
CA HIS A 260 -8.50 -0.95 -5.50
C HIS A 260 -9.19 0.04 -4.55
N GLN A 261 -8.80 0.05 -3.27
CA GLN A 261 -9.36 0.93 -2.24
C GLN A 261 -9.14 2.42 -2.55
N LEU A 262 -8.05 2.75 -3.25
CA LEU A 262 -7.76 4.10 -3.78
C LEU A 262 -8.71 4.54 -4.92
N SER A 263 -9.69 3.70 -5.28
CA SER A 263 -10.86 4.07 -6.08
C SER A 263 -12.15 3.71 -5.33
N PRO A 264 -12.55 4.48 -4.29
CA PRO A 264 -13.57 4.08 -3.31
C PRO A 264 -14.91 3.64 -3.91
N ARG A 265 -15.38 4.31 -4.97
CA ARG A 265 -16.59 3.94 -5.70
C ARG A 265 -16.47 2.56 -6.36
N ARG A 266 -15.38 2.35 -7.11
CA ARG A 266 -15.10 1.09 -7.83
C ARG A 266 -14.99 -0.06 -6.83
N TYR A 267 -14.24 0.17 -5.75
CA TYR A 267 -14.06 -0.80 -4.67
C TYR A 267 -15.38 -1.18 -3.97
N ARG A 268 -16.21 -0.19 -3.62
CA ARG A 268 -17.51 -0.43 -2.98
C ARG A 268 -18.45 -1.22 -3.88
N VAL A 269 -18.48 -0.91 -5.18
CA VAL A 269 -19.31 -1.64 -6.16
C VAL A 269 -18.83 -3.07 -6.29
N TYR A 270 -17.53 -3.30 -6.50
CA TYR A 270 -16.97 -4.64 -6.62
C TYR A 270 -17.16 -5.48 -5.35
N SER A 271 -16.89 -4.90 -4.17
CA SER A 271 -17.07 -5.59 -2.89
C SER A 271 -18.51 -6.04 -2.67
N LYS A 272 -19.49 -5.15 -2.93
CA LYS A 272 -20.91 -5.50 -2.82
C LYS A 272 -21.33 -6.54 -3.84
N LYS A 273 -20.85 -6.44 -5.09
CA LYS A 273 -21.15 -7.38 -6.17
C LYS A 273 -20.62 -8.79 -5.87
N THR A 274 -19.40 -8.89 -5.33
CA THR A 274 -18.70 -10.18 -5.19
C THR A 274 -18.92 -10.80 -3.80
N ALA A 275 -18.85 -10.00 -2.73
CA ALA A 275 -18.92 -10.48 -1.35
C ALA A 275 -20.23 -10.08 -0.61
N GLY A 276 -21.15 -9.37 -1.28
CA GLY A 276 -22.42 -8.93 -0.70
C GLY A 276 -22.32 -7.77 0.30
N ARG A 277 -21.11 -7.34 0.66
CA ARG A 277 -20.82 -6.28 1.64
C ARG A 277 -19.59 -5.49 1.25
N LEU A 278 -19.37 -4.33 1.88
CA LEU A 278 -18.05 -3.69 1.81
C LEU A 278 -17.07 -4.56 2.59
N VAL A 279 -16.03 -5.04 1.91
CA VAL A 279 -14.96 -5.77 2.57
C VAL A 279 -14.07 -4.73 3.25
N ASP A 280 -13.83 -4.88 4.54
CA ASP A 280 -13.01 -3.94 5.30
C ASP A 280 -11.54 -4.37 5.25
N HIS A 281 -10.66 -3.40 5.45
CA HIS A 281 -9.21 -3.60 5.50
C HIS A 281 -8.76 -3.07 6.86
N ASP A 282 -8.66 -3.96 7.84
CA ASP A 282 -8.27 -3.62 9.21
C ASP A 282 -6.82 -4.02 9.44
N ASP A 283 -5.95 -3.02 9.54
CA ASP A 283 -4.49 -3.18 9.63
C ASP A 283 -3.97 -3.34 11.08
N ASP A 284 -4.86 -3.38 12.09
CA ASP A 284 -4.53 -3.44 13.52
C ASP A 284 -4.60 -4.87 14.12
N ILE A 285 -4.05 -5.86 13.43
CA ILE A 285 -4.06 -7.26 13.89
C ILE A 285 -2.67 -7.68 14.35
N SER A 286 -2.61 -8.31 15.52
CA SER A 286 -1.34 -8.77 16.12
C SER A 286 -0.66 -9.86 15.28
N SER A 287 0.67 -9.92 15.37
CA SER A 287 1.51 -10.88 14.63
C SER A 287 1.12 -12.34 14.86
N GLU A 288 0.72 -12.69 16.07
CA GLU A 288 0.38 -14.06 16.48
C GLU A 288 -0.92 -14.50 15.79
N ALA A 289 -1.94 -13.64 15.81
CA ALA A 289 -3.21 -13.90 15.13
C ALA A 289 -3.03 -14.00 13.61
N LEU A 290 -2.10 -13.23 13.02
CA LEU A 290 -1.82 -13.31 11.58
C LEU A 290 -1.22 -14.66 11.16
N HIS A 291 -0.40 -15.29 12.00
CA HIS A 291 0.21 -16.56 11.66
C HIS A 291 -0.82 -17.70 11.56
N GLU A 292 -1.75 -17.77 12.52
CA GLU A 292 -2.83 -18.77 12.53
C GLU A 292 -3.76 -18.57 11.33
N LEU A 293 -4.21 -17.34 11.09
CA LEU A 293 -5.07 -16.99 9.96
C LEU A 293 -4.41 -17.29 8.60
N SER A 294 -3.10 -17.06 8.50
CA SER A 294 -2.31 -17.35 7.31
C SER A 294 -2.26 -18.86 7.01
N THR A 295 -2.13 -19.70 8.05
CA THR A 295 -2.12 -21.16 7.91
C THR A 295 -3.45 -21.68 7.39
N ASP A 296 -4.55 -21.23 7.99
CA ASP A 296 -5.91 -21.58 7.57
C ASP A 296 -6.15 -21.15 6.12
N MET A 297 -5.68 -19.96 5.76
CA MET A 297 -5.86 -19.43 4.43
C MET A 297 -5.12 -20.23 3.36
N GLN A 298 -3.91 -20.73 3.66
CA GLN A 298 -3.19 -21.54 2.71
C GLN A 298 -3.89 -22.87 2.45
N GLN A 299 -4.51 -23.49 3.46
CA GLN A 299 -5.30 -24.70 3.26
C GLN A 299 -6.53 -24.42 2.39
N LEU A 300 -7.31 -23.37 2.72
CA LEU A 300 -8.50 -22.99 1.95
C LEU A 300 -8.18 -22.68 0.49
N TRP A 301 -7.07 -21.98 0.24
CA TRP A 301 -6.63 -21.64 -1.10
C TRP A 301 -6.26 -22.89 -1.91
N ARG A 302 -5.53 -23.85 -1.30
CA ARG A 302 -5.21 -25.12 -1.96
C ARG A 302 -6.46 -25.92 -2.29
N ASP A 303 -7.40 -26.00 -1.36
CA ASP A 303 -8.64 -26.75 -1.55
C ASP A 303 -9.50 -26.16 -2.67
N GLU A 304 -9.56 -24.83 -2.78
CA GLU A 304 -10.38 -24.12 -3.78
C GLU A 304 -9.69 -24.03 -5.16
N PHE A 305 -8.39 -23.77 -5.20
CA PHE A 305 -7.68 -23.42 -6.45
C PHE A 305 -6.60 -24.41 -6.87
N GLY A 306 -6.28 -25.43 -6.06
CA GLY A 306 -5.26 -26.43 -6.37
C GLY A 306 -3.84 -25.86 -6.55
N SER A 307 -3.57 -24.68 -5.99
CA SER A 307 -2.28 -23.99 -6.08
C SER A 307 -1.83 -23.52 -4.70
N GLU A 308 -0.58 -23.11 -4.55
CA GLU A 308 -0.08 -22.59 -3.28
C GLU A 308 -0.50 -21.14 -3.05
N TYR A 309 -0.90 -20.85 -1.81
CA TYR A 309 -1.24 -19.49 -1.42
C TYR A 309 0.01 -18.63 -1.32
N HIS A 310 1.00 -19.05 -0.53
CA HIS A 310 2.26 -18.32 -0.39
C HIS A 310 3.20 -18.68 -1.54
N VAL A 311 3.69 -17.66 -2.23
CA VAL A 311 4.66 -17.79 -3.33
C VAL A 311 5.81 -16.81 -3.11
N CYS A 312 7.04 -17.20 -3.46
CA CYS A 312 8.20 -16.32 -3.35
C CYS A 312 8.14 -15.23 -4.42
N LEU A 313 8.08 -13.97 -4.02
CA LEU A 313 7.86 -12.82 -4.91
C LEU A 313 9.14 -12.18 -5.50
N CYS A 314 10.28 -12.85 -5.38
CA CYS A 314 11.57 -12.35 -5.90
C CYS A 314 11.62 -12.35 -7.44
N TRP A 315 12.55 -11.60 -8.02
CA TRP A 315 12.67 -11.47 -9.47
C TRP A 315 12.96 -12.80 -10.16
N THR A 316 13.78 -13.65 -9.57
CA THR A 316 14.10 -14.98 -10.11
C THR A 316 12.84 -15.86 -10.18
N CYS A 317 12.11 -16.00 -9.07
CA CYS A 317 10.89 -16.82 -9.05
C CYS A 317 9.77 -16.25 -9.93
N GLU A 318 9.61 -14.93 -9.99
CA GLU A 318 8.68 -14.31 -10.93
C GLU A 318 9.14 -14.49 -12.38
N GLY A 319 10.44 -14.44 -12.65
CA GLY A 319 11.06 -14.75 -13.94
C GLY A 319 10.74 -16.15 -14.41
N ASP A 320 10.94 -17.14 -13.56
CA ASP A 320 10.61 -18.54 -13.84
C ASP A 320 9.12 -18.72 -14.15
N ARG A 321 8.24 -18.13 -13.34
CA ARG A 321 6.79 -18.17 -13.56
C ARG A 321 6.38 -17.48 -14.86
N ALA A 322 7.00 -16.36 -15.19
CA ALA A 322 6.79 -15.62 -16.43
C ALA A 322 7.52 -16.25 -17.64
N ARG A 323 8.32 -17.30 -17.42
CA ARG A 323 9.15 -17.96 -18.44
C ARG A 323 10.14 -17.02 -19.12
N VAL A 324 10.65 -16.06 -18.36
CA VAL A 324 11.74 -15.17 -18.76
C VAL A 324 13.07 -15.89 -18.50
N GLY A 325 13.99 -15.83 -19.46
CA GLY A 325 15.28 -16.53 -19.34
C GLY A 325 16.08 -16.03 -18.13
N PRO A 326 16.69 -16.92 -17.33
CA PRO A 326 17.37 -16.55 -16.10
C PRO A 326 18.52 -15.55 -16.33
N GLN A 327 19.20 -15.64 -17.48
CA GLN A 327 20.27 -14.69 -17.83
C GLN A 327 19.77 -13.23 -17.87
N LEU A 328 18.57 -12.99 -18.42
CA LEU A 328 18.02 -11.63 -18.50
C LEU A 328 17.66 -11.08 -17.11
N VAL A 329 17.12 -11.94 -16.25
CA VAL A 329 16.80 -11.57 -14.86
C VAL A 329 18.07 -11.23 -14.10
N ASP A 330 19.11 -12.07 -14.21
CA ASP A 330 20.40 -11.85 -13.55
C ASP A 330 21.11 -10.59 -14.05
N GLU A 331 21.10 -10.35 -15.37
CA GLU A 331 21.66 -9.13 -15.97
C GLU A 331 20.95 -7.87 -15.45
N SER A 332 19.62 -7.91 -15.36
CA SER A 332 18.81 -6.79 -14.84
C SER A 332 19.07 -6.55 -13.36
N LEU A 333 19.14 -7.62 -12.55
CA LEU A 333 19.50 -7.54 -11.13
C LEU A 333 20.88 -6.91 -10.94
N CYS A 334 21.89 -7.38 -11.66
CA CYS A 334 23.24 -6.82 -11.61
C CYS A 334 23.27 -5.35 -12.05
N ALA A 335 22.47 -4.96 -13.05
CA ALA A 335 22.38 -3.57 -13.48
C ALA A 335 21.80 -2.66 -12.38
N GLU A 336 20.73 -3.11 -11.71
CA GLU A 336 20.15 -2.38 -10.58
C GLU A 336 21.08 -2.30 -9.37
N GLU A 337 21.74 -3.41 -9.02
CA GLU A 337 22.70 -3.44 -7.91
C GLU A 337 23.86 -2.44 -8.12
N ARG A 338 24.32 -2.28 -9.37
CA ARG A 338 25.38 -1.31 -9.74
C ARG A 338 24.92 0.14 -9.69
N GLN A 339 23.62 0.39 -9.89
CA GLN A 339 23.11 1.76 -9.92
C GLN A 339 23.08 2.40 -8.53
N GLY A 340 23.10 1.63 -7.43
CA GLY A 340 23.61 2.00 -6.09
C GLY A 340 23.15 3.29 -5.40
N GLU A 341 22.34 4.14 -6.04
CA GLU A 341 22.21 5.56 -5.69
C GLU A 341 20.84 5.96 -5.14
N LEU A 342 19.78 5.14 -5.29
CA LEU A 342 18.43 5.59 -4.90
C LEU A 342 17.84 4.96 -3.65
N LEU A 343 18.30 3.79 -3.25
CA LEU A 343 17.91 3.14 -2.01
C LEU A 343 19.15 2.39 -1.54
N PRO A 344 19.57 2.47 -0.27
CA PRO A 344 20.68 1.66 0.21
C PRO A 344 20.26 0.19 0.08
N LEU A 345 20.71 -0.44 -1.01
CA LEU A 345 20.65 -1.87 -1.31
C LEU A 345 21.33 -2.72 -0.22
N ALA A 346 21.98 -2.09 0.76
CA ALA A 346 22.59 -2.72 1.92
C ALA A 346 21.62 -2.93 3.11
N ASP A 347 20.54 -2.14 3.25
CA ASP A 347 19.51 -2.35 4.31
C ASP A 347 18.21 -2.98 3.77
N LEU A 348 18.08 -3.02 2.45
CA LEU A 348 16.95 -3.55 1.69
C LEU A 348 17.46 -4.66 0.79
N ALA A 349 17.97 -5.73 1.41
CA ALA A 349 18.38 -6.94 0.71
C ALA A 349 17.28 -7.33 -0.27
N PHE A 350 17.62 -7.33 -1.57
CA PHE A 350 16.88 -8.05 -2.58
C PHE A 350 16.60 -9.43 -1.98
N PRO A 351 15.34 -9.86 -1.81
CA PRO A 351 15.07 -11.16 -1.22
C PRO A 351 15.58 -12.22 -2.21
N ARG A 352 16.85 -12.62 -2.03
CA ARG A 352 17.42 -13.76 -2.73
C ARG A 352 16.69 -14.99 -2.21
N CYS A 353 16.51 -15.99 -3.07
CA CYS A 353 15.70 -17.18 -2.74
C CYS A 353 16.15 -17.86 -1.43
N GLU A 354 17.43 -17.79 -1.09
CA GLU A 354 17.98 -18.38 0.14
C GLU A 354 17.56 -17.64 1.42
N GLU A 355 17.22 -16.34 1.34
CA GLU A 355 16.82 -15.52 2.48
C GLU A 355 15.30 -15.50 2.73
N CYS A 356 14.50 -15.96 1.75
CA CYS A 356 13.05 -15.78 1.80
C CYS A 356 12.27 -16.79 2.67
N GLY A 357 12.91 -17.84 3.19
CA GLY A 357 12.42 -18.75 4.24
C GLY A 357 11.06 -19.44 4.01
N SER A 358 10.39 -19.20 2.90
CA SER A 358 9.01 -19.63 2.61
C SER A 358 8.93 -20.13 1.17
N HIS A 359 9.55 -21.28 0.92
CA HIS A 359 9.34 -22.01 -0.33
C HIS A 359 8.42 -23.21 -0.06
N PRO A 360 7.39 -23.44 -0.90
CA PRO A 360 6.84 -24.78 -1.07
C PRO A 360 8.02 -25.69 -1.43
N GLU A 361 8.20 -26.81 -0.71
CA GLU A 361 9.36 -27.71 -0.84
C GLU A 361 9.64 -28.21 -2.27
N THR A 362 8.70 -27.99 -3.20
CA THR A 362 8.75 -28.41 -4.59
C THR A 362 9.62 -27.55 -5.51
N CYS A 363 10.11 -26.38 -5.07
CA CYS A 363 10.86 -25.45 -5.95
C CYS A 363 12.38 -25.48 -5.77
N CYS A 364 12.91 -26.22 -4.80
CA CYS A 364 14.35 -26.42 -4.65
C CYS A 364 14.74 -27.76 -5.28
N PRO A 365 15.75 -27.84 -6.16
CA PRO A 365 16.34 -29.13 -6.50
C PRO A 365 16.85 -29.78 -5.20
N PRO A 366 16.71 -31.10 -5.00
CA PRO A 366 17.27 -31.75 -3.83
C PRO A 366 18.79 -31.54 -3.87
N GLY A 367 19.29 -30.68 -2.98
CA GLY A 367 20.71 -30.64 -2.68
C GLY A 367 21.08 -31.97 -2.06
N ASP A 368 22.03 -32.66 -2.67
CA ASP A 368 22.81 -33.67 -1.97
C ASP A 368 23.44 -32.94 -0.77
N ASP A 369 22.82 -33.07 0.40
CA ASP A 369 23.36 -32.94 1.76
C ASP A 369 22.19 -32.78 2.74
N GLY A 370 21.76 -33.88 3.35
CA GLY A 370 20.59 -33.96 4.23
C GLY A 370 20.73 -33.21 5.56
N ALA A 371 20.53 -31.89 5.55
CA ALA A 371 20.30 -31.09 6.74
C ALA A 371 18.95 -30.36 6.62
N GLY A 372 17.96 -30.84 7.38
CA GLY A 372 16.59 -30.32 7.39
C GLY A 372 16.47 -28.88 7.92
N CYS A 373 15.41 -28.19 7.47
CA CYS A 373 15.13 -26.81 7.85
C CYS A 373 14.70 -26.71 9.33
N GLY A 374 15.47 -25.95 10.11
CA GLY A 374 15.13 -25.56 11.47
C GLY A 374 14.80 -24.07 11.52
N SER A 375 13.60 -23.76 11.98
CA SER A 375 13.13 -22.42 12.31
C SER A 375 14.04 -21.69 13.31
N GLY A 376 14.24 -20.37 13.16
CA GLY A 376 14.61 -19.52 14.31
C GLY A 376 15.51 -18.31 14.05
N CYS A 377 14.91 -17.13 14.24
CA CYS A 377 15.44 -15.96 14.95
C CYS A 377 16.69 -15.19 14.47
N GLY A 378 16.44 -13.90 14.20
CA GLY A 378 17.24 -12.70 14.46
C GLY A 378 18.69 -12.80 14.94
N GLY A 379 19.55 -12.03 14.27
CA GLY A 379 20.85 -11.62 14.79
C GLY A 379 21.69 -10.96 13.70
N GLY A 380 21.94 -9.65 13.83
CA GLY A 380 22.81 -8.91 12.91
C GLY A 380 24.21 -9.53 12.83
N CYS A 381 24.72 -9.64 11.60
CA CYS A 381 26.11 -10.00 11.32
C CYS A 381 26.54 -9.20 10.08
N GLY A 382 27.31 -8.14 10.29
CA GLY A 382 28.08 -7.51 9.22
C GLY A 382 29.14 -8.47 8.70
N GLY A 383 29.22 -8.63 7.38
CA GLY A 383 30.25 -9.41 6.71
C GLY A 383 30.27 -9.06 5.23
N GLY A 384 31.31 -8.36 4.80
CA GLY A 384 31.45 -7.82 3.45
C GLY A 384 31.37 -8.88 2.35
N CYS A 385 30.61 -8.56 1.31
CA CYS A 385 30.53 -9.34 0.08
C CYS A 385 31.81 -9.15 -0.75
N GLY A 386 32.52 -10.26 -0.93
CA GLY A 386 33.70 -10.36 -1.78
C GLY A 386 33.32 -10.26 -3.26
N SER A 387 34.02 -9.36 -3.95
CA SER A 387 34.45 -9.40 -5.36
C SER A 387 33.85 -10.50 -6.25
N CYS A 388 33.11 -10.09 -7.27
CA CYS A 388 32.81 -10.88 -8.47
C CYS A 388 34.12 -11.36 -9.12
N GLY A 389 34.47 -12.62 -8.89
CA GLY A 389 35.56 -13.31 -9.57
C GLY A 389 35.16 -13.66 -10.99
N ALA A 390 35.96 -13.18 -11.95
CA ALA A 390 35.88 -13.55 -13.35
C ALA A 390 35.95 -15.07 -13.55
N MET A 391 35.09 -15.61 -14.41
CA MET A 391 35.30 -16.93 -15.01
C MET A 391 35.54 -16.78 -16.52
N LYS A 392 36.84 -16.89 -16.83
CA LYS A 392 37.53 -17.17 -18.11
C LYS A 392 37.42 -16.18 -19.27
#